data_AF-A0A1B6DP06-F1
#
_entry.id   AF-A0A1B6DP06-F1
#
_cell.length_a   1.000
_cell.length_b   1.000
_cell.length_c   1.000
_cell.angle_alpha   90.00
_cell.angle_beta   90.00
_cell.angle_gamma   90.00
#
_symmetry.space_group_name_H-M   'P 1'
#
loop_
_entity.id
_entity.type
_entity.pdbx_description
1 polymer ?
#
loop_
_entity_poly.entity_id
_entity_poly.type
_entity_poly.pdbx_seq_one_letter_code
_entity_poly.pdbx_strand_id
1 'polypeptide(L)'
;CGHLCKRKCNEDCDERKCLKVISKLVQAPCGHEVNNYLCYMTDKDFKDELCLFCDSPCQKKLDCGHTCKGDCGKCVAFSFEKIVFHAPCKEKCGRILVCGHKCEAMCGEICPPCKKPCMYSCKHKSCSNKCGTPCSP
;
A
#
# COMPACT_ATOMS: atom_id res chain seq x y z
N CYS A 1 20.24 -13.75 22.97
CA CYS A 1 21.02 -13.14 21.85
C CYS A 1 22.44 -12.67 22.23
N GLY A 2 22.83 -12.63 23.51
CA GLY A 2 24.22 -12.33 23.92
C GLY A 2 24.65 -10.86 23.76
N HIS A 3 23.73 -9.96 23.43
CA HIS A 3 24.01 -8.54 23.29
C HIS A 3 23.90 -7.81 24.64
N LEU A 4 24.85 -6.91 24.91
CA LEU A 4 24.83 -6.04 26.09
C LEU A 4 23.59 -5.13 26.08
N CYS A 5 22.81 -5.16 27.16
CA CYS A 5 21.68 -4.25 27.34
C CYS A 5 22.21 -2.81 27.49
N LYS A 6 21.68 -1.89 26.67
CA LYS A 6 22.05 -0.47 26.70
C LYS A 6 21.14 0.39 27.59
N ARG A 7 20.14 -0.22 28.25
CA ARG A 7 19.26 0.51 29.18
C ARG A 7 20.02 0.89 30.45
N LYS A 8 19.47 1.80 31.24
CA LYS A 8 20.09 2.17 32.51
C LYS A 8 20.08 0.96 33.42
N CYS A 9 21.17 0.79 34.18
CA CYS A 9 21.17 -0.16 35.29
C CYS A 9 20.01 0.22 36.22
N ASN A 10 19.14 -0.74 36.55
CA ASN A 10 17.83 -0.62 37.25
C ASN A 10 16.57 -0.62 36.36
N GLU A 11 16.67 -0.56 35.02
CA GLU A 11 15.52 -0.82 34.14
C GLU A 11 15.42 -2.32 33.79
N ASP A 12 14.21 -2.90 33.82
CA ASP A 12 13.95 -4.20 33.22
C ASP A 12 14.30 -4.15 31.72
N CYS A 13 15.31 -4.93 31.33
CA CYS A 13 15.58 -5.16 29.93
C CYS A 13 14.52 -6.14 29.44
N ASP A 14 13.54 -5.69 28.64
CA ASP A 14 12.60 -6.60 27.97
C ASP A 14 13.41 -7.58 27.11
N GLU A 15 13.61 -8.80 27.63
CA GLU A 15 14.54 -9.78 27.06
C GLU A 15 14.06 -10.32 25.71
N ARG A 16 12.78 -10.07 25.35
CA ARG A 16 12.17 -10.56 24.12
C ARG A 16 12.53 -9.69 22.91
N LYS A 17 12.71 -8.37 23.08
CA LYS A 17 12.99 -7.43 21.97
C LYS A 17 14.36 -6.74 22.05
N CYS A 18 15.42 -7.47 21.72
CA CYS A 18 16.75 -6.89 21.50
C CYS A 18 16.81 -5.96 20.26
N LEU A 19 16.90 -4.65 20.51
CA LEU A 19 16.93 -3.59 19.48
C LEU A 19 18.31 -3.36 18.83
N LYS A 20 19.26 -4.27 19.01
CA LYS A 20 20.57 -4.14 18.35
C LYS A 20 20.41 -4.47 16.87
N VAL A 21 20.82 -3.56 15.99
CA VAL A 21 20.88 -3.83 14.55
C VAL A 21 21.95 -4.89 14.29
N ILE A 22 21.58 -5.91 13.52
CA ILE A 22 22.49 -6.93 13.02
C ILE A 22 22.52 -6.87 11.49
N SER A 23 23.69 -7.17 10.93
CA SER A 23 23.94 -7.17 9.48
C SER A 23 24.07 -8.61 9.00
N LYS A 24 22.99 -9.17 8.47
CA LYS A 24 22.92 -10.52 7.93
C LYS A 24 21.92 -10.53 6.79
N LEU A 25 22.27 -11.12 5.65
CA LEU A 25 21.33 -11.25 4.54
C LEU A 25 20.28 -12.33 4.86
N VAL A 26 19.00 -11.97 4.82
CA VAL A 26 17.86 -12.89 5.00
C VAL A 26 16.71 -12.55 4.06
N GLN A 27 15.90 -13.55 3.70
CA GLN A 27 14.68 -13.34 2.91
C GLN A 27 13.50 -13.02 3.83
N ALA A 28 12.95 -11.81 3.70
CA ALA A 28 11.77 -11.36 4.44
C ALA A 28 10.49 -12.04 3.89
N PRO A 29 9.41 -12.13 4.69
CA PRO A 29 8.14 -12.69 4.25
C PRO A 29 7.53 -12.02 3.01
N CYS A 30 7.90 -10.76 2.73
CA CYS A 30 7.50 -10.08 1.51
C CYS A 30 8.10 -10.68 0.23
N GLY A 31 9.15 -11.51 0.33
CA GLY A 31 9.89 -12.14 -0.77
C GLY A 31 11.21 -11.46 -1.13
N HIS A 32 11.52 -10.33 -0.50
CA HIS A 32 12.73 -9.55 -0.77
C HIS A 32 13.83 -9.83 0.25
N GLU A 33 15.07 -9.50 -0.13
CA GLU A 33 16.23 -9.63 0.73
C GLU A 33 16.42 -8.39 1.60
N VAL A 34 16.77 -8.62 2.87
CA VAL A 34 17.10 -7.57 3.84
C VAL A 34 18.41 -7.91 4.53
N ASN A 35 19.26 -6.88 4.70
CA ASN A 35 20.59 -7.05 5.29
C ASN A 35 20.69 -6.49 6.71
N ASN A 36 20.02 -5.36 7.00
CA ASN A 36 20.11 -4.70 8.31
C ASN A 36 18.74 -4.71 8.98
N TYR A 37 18.64 -5.33 10.15
CA TYR A 37 17.39 -5.44 10.90
C TYR A 37 17.67 -5.65 12.40
N LEU A 38 16.62 -5.60 13.24
CA LEU A 38 16.77 -5.72 14.69
C LEU A 38 16.91 -7.18 15.12
N CYS A 39 17.83 -7.45 16.06
CA CYS A 39 18.18 -8.79 16.49
C CYS A 39 16.96 -9.65 16.90
N TYR A 40 15.95 -9.06 17.54
CA TYR A 40 14.75 -9.81 17.96
C TYR A 40 13.93 -10.35 16.78
N MET A 41 14.06 -9.78 15.58
CA MET A 41 13.38 -10.24 14.37
C MET A 41 13.97 -11.54 13.81
N THR A 42 15.02 -12.08 14.43
CA THR A 42 15.48 -13.44 14.17
C THR A 42 14.56 -14.50 14.77
N ASP A 43 13.75 -14.11 15.76
CA ASP A 43 12.75 -14.98 16.35
C ASP A 43 11.58 -15.22 15.37
N LYS A 44 10.97 -16.40 15.44
CA LYS A 44 9.90 -16.79 14.51
C LYS A 44 8.65 -15.94 14.70
N ASP A 45 8.37 -15.52 15.93
CA ASP A 45 7.22 -14.71 16.29
C ASP A 45 7.27 -13.28 15.70
N PHE A 46 8.47 -12.80 15.35
CA PHE A 46 8.70 -11.42 14.89
C PHE A 46 9.20 -11.34 13.45
N LYS A 47 9.18 -12.45 12.69
CA LYS A 47 9.73 -12.51 11.34
C LYS A 47 8.99 -11.61 10.34
N ASP A 48 7.70 -11.38 10.52
CA ASP A 48 6.92 -10.42 9.70
C ASP A 48 7.43 -8.99 9.80
N GLU A 49 8.00 -8.60 10.95
CA GLU A 49 8.58 -7.26 11.15
C GLU A 49 9.83 -7.02 10.29
N LEU A 50 10.47 -8.06 9.74
CA LEU A 50 11.59 -7.92 8.80
C LEU A 50 11.22 -7.10 7.57
N CYS A 51 9.95 -7.12 7.16
CA CYS A 51 9.50 -6.38 5.99
C CYS A 51 9.64 -4.87 6.16
N LEU A 52 9.63 -4.34 7.40
CA LEU A 52 9.84 -2.90 7.67
C LEU A 52 11.21 -2.42 7.20
N PHE A 53 12.21 -3.30 7.19
CA PHE A 53 13.58 -2.99 6.80
C PHE A 53 13.84 -3.24 5.31
N CYS A 54 12.80 -3.60 4.55
CA CYS A 54 12.90 -3.83 3.12
C CYS A 54 12.83 -2.53 2.33
N ASP A 55 13.91 -2.22 1.61
CA ASP A 55 14.01 -1.04 0.74
C ASP A 55 13.62 -1.34 -0.73
N SER A 56 13.35 -2.61 -1.06
CA SER A 56 12.99 -2.98 -2.44
C SER A 56 11.66 -2.35 -2.87
N PRO A 57 11.53 -1.92 -4.14
CA PRO A 57 10.25 -1.48 -4.68
C PRO A 57 9.25 -2.64 -4.62
N CYS A 58 8.03 -2.39 -4.16
CA CYS A 58 7.08 -3.47 -3.91
C CYS A 58 6.59 -4.12 -5.21
N GLN A 59 6.11 -3.31 -6.16
CA GLN A 59 5.62 -3.73 -7.48
C GLN A 59 4.54 -4.84 -7.49
N LYS A 60 3.98 -5.21 -6.34
CA LYS A 60 2.91 -6.21 -6.25
C LYS A 60 1.60 -5.66 -6.82
N LYS A 61 0.84 -6.54 -7.45
CA LYS A 61 -0.51 -6.25 -7.92
C LYS A 61 -1.47 -6.33 -6.73
N LEU A 62 -2.15 -5.23 -6.44
CA LEU A 62 -3.15 -5.14 -5.37
C LEU A 62 -4.47 -5.80 -5.82
N ASP A 63 -5.35 -6.14 -4.89
CA ASP A 63 -6.68 -6.70 -5.19
C ASP A 63 -7.52 -5.81 -6.11
N CYS A 64 -7.30 -4.49 -6.05
CA CYS A 64 -7.96 -3.55 -6.96
C CYS A 64 -7.44 -3.62 -8.41
N GLY A 65 -6.38 -4.38 -8.66
CA GLY A 65 -5.73 -4.57 -9.97
C GLY A 65 -4.58 -3.61 -10.25
N HIS A 66 -4.41 -2.55 -9.45
CA HIS A 66 -3.30 -1.60 -9.59
C HIS A 66 -1.99 -2.16 -9.07
N THR A 67 -0.89 -1.72 -9.67
CA THR A 67 0.47 -2.07 -9.21
C THR A 67 0.88 -1.14 -8.08
N CYS A 68 1.34 -1.71 -6.96
CA CYS A 68 1.88 -0.93 -5.87
C CYS A 68 3.17 -0.21 -6.31
N LYS A 69 3.15 1.12 -6.27
CA LYS A 69 4.30 1.99 -6.61
C LYS A 69 5.14 2.39 -5.39
N GLY A 70 4.83 1.85 -4.22
CA GLY A 70 5.57 2.11 -2.99
C GLY A 70 6.79 1.21 -2.82
N ASP A 71 7.56 1.51 -1.79
CA ASP A 71 8.67 0.72 -1.28
C ASP A 71 8.15 -0.29 -0.24
N CYS A 72 8.63 -1.52 -0.29
CA CYS A 72 8.04 -2.64 0.44
C CYS A 72 7.96 -2.39 1.96
N GLY A 73 8.99 -1.78 2.56
CA GLY A 73 9.00 -1.43 3.98
C GLY A 73 8.10 -0.29 4.38
N LYS A 74 7.60 0.54 3.45
CA LYS A 74 6.58 1.58 3.72
C LYS A 74 5.19 1.20 3.19
N CYS A 75 5.08 0.06 2.51
CA CYS A 75 3.80 -0.52 2.13
C CYS A 75 3.06 -1.09 3.34
N VAL A 76 3.74 -1.41 4.43
CA VAL A 76 3.10 -1.94 5.63
C VAL A 76 2.32 -0.86 6.38
N ALA A 77 1.12 -1.20 6.82
CA ALA A 77 0.32 -0.40 7.74
C ALA A 77 0.22 -1.17 9.07
N PHE A 78 0.44 -0.48 10.19
CA PHE A 78 0.24 -1.06 11.51
C PHE A 78 -1.24 -0.92 11.88
N SER A 79 -1.97 -2.03 11.88
CA SER A 79 -3.28 -2.11 12.52
C SER A 79 -3.10 -2.60 13.95
N PHE A 80 -4.02 -2.24 14.84
CA PHE A 80 -3.98 -2.38 16.31
C PHE A 80 -3.34 -3.66 16.88
N GLU A 81 -3.34 -4.77 16.14
CA GLU A 81 -2.76 -6.06 16.56
C GLU A 81 -1.92 -6.75 15.46
N LYS A 82 -1.86 -6.21 14.23
CA LYS A 82 -1.21 -6.90 13.09
C LYS A 82 -0.65 -5.93 12.05
N ILE A 83 0.47 -6.32 11.47
CA ILE A 83 1.02 -5.68 10.26
C ILE A 83 0.12 -6.04 9.08
N VAL A 84 -0.55 -5.03 8.53
CA VAL A 84 -1.32 -5.14 7.28
C VAL A 84 -0.37 -4.81 6.13
N PHE A 85 -0.17 -5.78 5.25
CA PHE A 85 0.64 -5.57 4.06
C PHE A 85 -0.16 -4.78 3.02
N HIS A 86 0.38 -3.63 2.60
CA HIS A 86 -0.14 -2.66 1.64
C HIS A 86 -1.16 -1.68 2.22
N ALA A 87 -0.73 -0.41 2.29
CA ALA A 87 -1.61 0.73 2.47
C ALA A 87 -2.66 0.83 1.33
N PRO A 88 -3.76 1.57 1.53
CA PRO A 88 -4.77 1.78 0.50
C PRO A 88 -4.17 2.28 -0.81
N CYS A 89 -4.71 1.80 -1.93
CA CYS A 89 -4.26 2.18 -3.26
C CYS A 89 -4.43 3.69 -3.47
N LYS A 90 -3.35 4.37 -3.87
CA LYS A 90 -3.35 5.82 -4.14
C LYS A 90 -3.52 6.16 -5.62
N GLU A 91 -3.79 5.18 -6.46
CA GLU A 91 -3.99 5.38 -7.90
C GLU A 91 -5.43 5.85 -8.19
N LYS A 92 -5.63 6.46 -9.36
CA LYS A 92 -6.97 6.74 -9.88
C LYS A 92 -7.68 5.43 -10.21
N CYS A 93 -8.98 5.35 -9.93
CA CYS A 93 -9.78 4.14 -10.17
C CYS A 93 -9.67 3.65 -11.62
N GLY A 94 -9.80 4.54 -12.60
CA GLY A 94 -9.56 4.22 -14.01
C GLY A 94 -10.57 3.27 -14.66
N ARG A 95 -11.53 2.73 -13.91
CA ARG A 95 -12.60 1.87 -14.43
C ARG A 95 -13.49 2.63 -15.41
N ILE A 96 -14.00 1.91 -16.41
CA ILE A 96 -14.97 2.45 -17.35
C ILE A 96 -16.35 2.40 -16.67
N LEU A 97 -16.98 3.56 -16.51
CA LEU A 97 -18.33 3.69 -15.98
C LEU A 97 -19.35 3.21 -17.02
N VAL A 98 -20.58 2.96 -16.59
CA VAL A 98 -21.69 2.54 -17.49
C VAL A 98 -21.94 3.51 -18.65
N CYS A 99 -21.60 4.80 -18.47
CA CYS A 99 -21.69 5.82 -19.51
C CYS A 99 -20.50 5.82 -20.48
N GLY A 100 -19.54 4.90 -20.36
CA GLY A 100 -18.32 4.81 -21.19
C GLY A 100 -17.16 5.70 -20.74
N HIS A 101 -17.38 6.62 -19.79
CA HIS A 101 -16.30 7.48 -19.29
C HIS A 101 -15.39 6.76 -18.29
N LYS A 102 -14.09 7.07 -18.33
CA LYS A 102 -13.12 6.64 -17.32
C LYS A 102 -13.36 7.35 -15.98
N CYS A 103 -13.43 6.59 -14.89
CA CYS A 103 -13.55 7.07 -13.52
C CYS A 103 -12.27 7.75 -13.04
N GLU A 104 -12.43 8.92 -12.40
CA GLU A 104 -11.33 9.78 -11.91
C GLU A 104 -11.28 9.90 -10.38
N ALA A 105 -12.14 9.16 -9.68
CA ALA A 105 -12.06 9.01 -8.22
C ALA A 105 -10.81 8.24 -7.81
N MET A 106 -10.43 8.30 -6.53
CA MET A 106 -9.34 7.46 -6.03
C MET A 106 -9.78 6.00 -5.98
N CYS A 107 -8.82 5.10 -6.15
CA CYS A 107 -9.06 3.68 -6.02
C CYS A 107 -9.48 3.32 -4.58
N GLY A 108 -10.53 2.50 -4.45
CA GLY A 108 -11.11 2.15 -3.15
C GLY A 108 -12.32 2.99 -2.75
N GLU A 109 -12.54 4.14 -3.39
CA GLU A 109 -13.77 4.91 -3.23
C GLU A 109 -14.90 4.33 -4.09
N ILE A 110 -16.15 4.51 -3.63
CA ILE A 110 -17.33 4.25 -4.46
C ILE A 110 -17.26 5.18 -5.66
N CYS A 111 -17.38 4.62 -6.88
CA CYS A 111 -17.31 5.41 -8.10
C CYS A 111 -18.47 6.42 -8.14
N PRO A 112 -18.18 7.73 -8.13
CA PRO A 112 -19.23 8.75 -8.16
C PRO A 112 -19.90 8.81 -9.55
N PRO A 113 -21.08 9.42 -9.65
CA PRO A 113 -21.71 9.69 -10.94
C PRO A 113 -20.79 10.54 -11.82
N CYS A 114 -20.86 10.30 -13.13
CA CYS A 114 -20.04 11.00 -14.10
C CYS A 114 -20.39 12.49 -14.16
N LYS A 115 -19.37 13.36 -14.16
CA LYS A 115 -19.52 14.82 -14.29
C LYS A 115 -18.92 15.38 -15.58
N LYS A 116 -18.41 14.51 -16.47
CA LYS A 116 -17.81 14.88 -17.76
C LYS A 116 -18.87 15.39 -18.74
N PRO A 117 -18.49 16.16 -19.77
CA PRO A 117 -19.41 16.46 -20.87
C PRO A 117 -19.94 15.17 -21.50
N CYS A 118 -21.14 15.24 -22.04
CA CYS A 118 -21.74 14.12 -22.74
C CYS A 118 -20.90 13.75 -23.98
N MET A 119 -20.63 12.46 -24.19
CA MET A 119 -19.89 11.98 -25.35
C MET A 119 -20.76 11.86 -26.62
N TYR A 120 -22.08 12.01 -26.49
CA TYR A 120 -22.98 11.91 -27.63
C TYR A 120 -22.84 13.15 -28.52
N SER A 121 -22.36 12.90 -29.73
CA SER A 121 -22.30 13.85 -30.82
C SER A 121 -22.71 13.18 -32.11
N CYS A 122 -23.34 13.96 -32.97
CA CYS A 122 -23.61 13.58 -34.35
C CYS A 122 -23.10 14.67 -35.28
N LYS A 123 -23.10 14.41 -36.59
CA LYS A 123 -22.65 15.39 -37.60
C LYS A 123 -23.40 16.73 -37.57
N HIS A 124 -24.57 16.79 -36.94
CA HIS A 124 -25.40 17.99 -36.86
C HIS A 124 -25.24 18.75 -35.54
N LYS A 125 -24.98 18.04 -34.43
CA LYS A 125 -24.99 18.63 -33.09
C LYS A 125 -24.18 17.77 -32.13
N SER A 126 -23.41 18.44 -31.28
CA SER A 126 -22.78 17.83 -30.11
C SER A 126 -23.58 18.17 -28.87
N CYS A 127 -23.80 17.20 -27.98
CA CYS A 127 -24.49 17.46 -26.73
C CYS A 127 -23.59 18.29 -25.79
N SER A 128 -24.05 19.47 -25.40
CA SER A 128 -23.35 20.35 -24.46
C SER A 128 -23.67 20.07 -23.00
N ASN A 129 -24.57 19.13 -22.71
CA ASN A 129 -24.97 18.79 -21.35
C ASN A 129 -23.93 17.90 -20.66
N LYS A 130 -24.02 17.80 -19.33
CA LYS A 130 -23.20 16.87 -18.55
C LYS A 130 -23.67 15.43 -18.78
N CYS A 131 -22.74 14.49 -18.70
CA CYS A 131 -23.06 13.08 -18.73
C CYS A 131 -24.01 12.71 -17.58
N GLY A 132 -25.02 11.88 -17.87
CA GLY A 132 -26.05 11.49 -16.89
C GLY A 132 -27.28 12.40 -16.86
N THR A 133 -27.26 13.55 -17.55
CA THR A 133 -28.48 14.35 -17.78
C THR A 133 -29.09 14.01 -19.15
N PRO A 134 -30.43 14.11 -19.31
CA PRO A 134 -31.06 13.88 -20.60
C PRO A 134 -30.47 14.79 -21.70
N CYS A 135 -30.26 14.22 -22.88
CA CYS A 135 -29.82 14.98 -24.04
C CYS A 135 -31.03 15.68 -24.66
N SER A 136 -30.86 16.96 -25.01
CA SER A 136 -31.87 17.64 -25.82
C SER A 136 -31.78 17.13 -27.27
N PRO A 137 -32.92 16.84 -27.91
CA PRO A 137 -32.95 16.37 -29.30
C PRO A 137 -32.22 17.31 -30.27
#